data_AF-F4GVF9-F1
#
_entry.id   AF-F4GVF9-F1
#
_cell.length_a   1.000
_cell.length_b   1.000
_cell.length_c   1.000
_cell.angle_alpha   90.00
_cell.angle_beta   90.00
_cell.angle_gamma   90.00
#
_symmetry.space_group_name_H-M   'P 1'
#
loop_
_entity.id
_entity.type
_entity.pdbx_description
1 polymer ?
#
loop_
_entity_poly.entity_id
_entity_poly.type
_entity_poly.pdbx_seq_one_letter_code
_entity_poly.pdbx_strand_id
1 'polypeptide(L)' 'MAMINAVATIFAMLTFLGIVWWAFSRGRAQANYEASMLPFSVPDESATDKKEGGSHE' A
#
# COMPACT_ATOMS: atom_id res chain seq x y z
N MET A 1 36.86 -4.71 9.26
CA MET A 1 35.75 -3.93 8.63
C MET A 1 35.05 -4.69 7.51
N ALA A 2 35.76 -5.20 6.49
CA ALA A 2 35.13 -5.89 5.34
C ALA A 2 34.22 -7.08 5.73
N MET A 3 34.67 -7.94 6.66
CA MET A 3 33.89 -9.10 7.12
C MET A 3 32.59 -8.71 7.83
N ILE A 4 32.63 -7.66 8.67
CA ILE A 4 31.44 -7.16 9.40
C ILE A 4 30.44 -6.58 8.41
N ASN A 5 30.91 -5.80 7.43
CA ASN A 5 30.03 -5.22 6.40
C ASN A 5 29.36 -6.31 5.56
N ALA A 6 30.11 -7.34 5.15
CA ALA A 6 29.57 -8.46 4.38
C ALA A 6 28.48 -9.21 5.15
N VAL A 7 28.71 -9.50 6.43
CA VAL A 7 27.72 -10.15 7.31
C VAL A 7 26.47 -9.27 7.47
N ALA A 8 26.65 -7.97 7.72
CA ALA A 8 25.54 -7.03 7.86
C ALA A 8 24.69 -6.95 6.57
N THR A 9 25.32 -6.92 5.39
CA THR A 9 24.63 -6.92 4.11
C THR A 9 23.82 -8.20 3.90
N ILE A 10 24.37 -9.37 4.26
CA ILE A 10 23.65 -10.64 4.16
C ILE A 10 22.42 -10.64 5.07
N PHE A 11 22.56 -10.22 6.33
CA PHE A 11 21.42 -10.14 7.24
C PHE A 11 20.36 -9.16 6.73
N ALA A 12 20.75 -7.98 6.27
CA ALA A 12 19.82 -7.02 5.67
C ALA A 12 19.08 -7.62 4.47
N MET A 13 19.77 -8.35 3.60
CA MET A 13 19.17 -9.02 2.45
C MET A 13 18.17 -10.10 2.88
N LEU A 14 18.53 -10.95 3.84
CA LEU A 14 17.64 -11.98 4.37
C LEU A 14 16.40 -11.38 5.03
N THR A 15 16.56 -10.31 5.82
CA THR A 15 15.44 -9.60 6.44
C THR A 15 14.52 -8.99 5.38
N PHE A 16 15.08 -8.33 4.36
CA PHE A 16 14.30 -7.75 3.27
C PHE A 16 13.47 -8.81 2.54
N LEU A 17 14.10 -9.92 2.12
CA LEU A 17 13.41 -11.02 1.46
C LEU A 17 12.34 -11.66 2.36
N GLY A 18 12.62 -11.79 3.66
CA GLY A 18 11.66 -12.28 4.65
C GLY A 18 10.42 -11.38 4.76
N ILE A 19 10.60 -10.06 4.78
CA ILE A 19 9.49 -9.09 4.81
C ILE A 19 8.67 -9.18 3.52
N VAL A 20 9.33 -9.25 2.36
CA VAL A 20 8.65 -9.41 1.06
C VAL A 20 7.81 -10.69 1.07
N TRP A 21 8.39 -11.83 1.43
CA TRP A 21 7.66 -13.10 1.53
C TRP A 21 6.46 -12.99 2.47
N TRP A 22 6.64 -12.42 3.66
CA TRP A 22 5.56 -12.24 4.64
C TRP A 22 4.45 -11.32 4.12
N ALA A 23 4.79 -10.24 3.41
CA ALA A 23 3.82 -9.32 2.82
C ALA A 23 2.94 -9.98 1.76
N PHE A 24 3.47 -10.97 1.02
CA PHE A 24 2.72 -11.77 0.04
C PHE A 24 2.09 -13.04 0.63
N SER A 25 2.28 -13.33 1.92
CA SER A 25 1.68 -14.50 2.56
C SER A 25 0.15 -14.39 2.67
N ARG A 26 -0.54 -15.53 2.75
CA ARG A 26 -2.02 -15.61 2.81
C ARG A 26 -2.64 -14.76 3.91
N GLY A 27 -1.95 -14.59 5.05
CA GLY A 27 -2.45 -13.79 6.18
C GLY A 27 -2.32 -12.28 6.00
N ARG A 28 -1.57 -11.80 5.01
CA ARG A 28 -1.29 -10.36 4.79
C ARG A 28 -1.63 -9.85 3.40
N ALA A 29 -1.69 -10.72 2.40
CA ALA A 29 -1.93 -10.35 1.01
C ALA A 29 -3.21 -9.50 0.83
N GLN A 30 -4.32 -9.90 1.47
CA GLN A 30 -5.59 -9.17 1.36
C GLN A 30 -5.51 -7.77 1.99
N ALA A 31 -5.03 -7.67 3.24
CA ALA A 31 -4.91 -6.37 3.92
C ALA A 31 -3.96 -5.42 3.17
N ASN A 32 -2.90 -5.94 2.57
CA ASN A 32 -1.98 -5.16 1.76
C ASN A 32 -2.61 -4.70 0.43
N TYR A 33 -3.46 -5.53 -0.18
CA TYR A 33 -4.22 -5.17 -1.39
C TYR A 33 -5.26 -4.07 -1.08
N GLU A 34 -6.02 -4.21 0.01
CA GLU A 34 -7.00 -3.20 0.41
C GLU A 34 -6.34 -1.85 0.71
N ALA A 35 -5.19 -1.86 1.40
CA ALA A 35 -4.43 -0.64 1.68
C ALA A 35 -3.89 0.05 0.40
N SER A 36 -3.53 -0.71 -0.63
CA SER A 36 -3.03 -0.14 -1.89
C SER A 36 -4.13 0.52 -2.73
N MET A 37 -5.39 0.17 -2.48
CA MET A 37 -6.56 0.78 -3.12
C MET A 37 -6.99 2.09 -2.47
N LEU A 38 -6.48 2.44 -1.27
CA LEU A 38 -6.87 3.67 -0.56
C LEU A 38 -6.79 4.94 -1.42
N PRO A 39 -5.71 5.20 -2.19
CA PRO A 39 -5.61 6.39 -3.05
C PRO A 39 -6.65 6.46 -4.17
N PHE A 40 -7.25 5.32 -4.54
CA PHE A 40 -8.21 5.17 -5.64
C PHE A 40 -9.64 4.95 -5.15
N SER A 41 -9.82 4.73 -3.84
CA SER A 41 -11.11 4.56 -3.20
C SER A 41 -11.84 5.88 -2.93
N VAL A 42 -11.16 7.01 -3.14
CA VAL A 42 -11.76 8.34 -3.04
C VAL A 42 -12.60 8.57 -4.30
N PRO A 43 -13.89 8.94 -4.17
CA PRO A 43 -14.71 9.33 -5.31
C PRO A 43 -14.04 10.47 -6.08
N ASP A 44 -14.05 10.43 -7.42
CA ASP A 44 -13.58 11.56 -8.21
C ASP A 44 -14.31 12.84 -7.80
N GLU A 45 -13.57 13.89 -7.43
CA GLU A 45 -14.11 15.19 -6.99
C GLU A 45 -15.02 15.86 -8.05
N SER A 46 -15.05 15.34 -9.28
CA SER A 46 -15.94 15.79 -10.36
C SER A 46 -17.41 15.38 -10.21
N ALA A 47 -17.76 14.51 -9.24
CA ALA A 47 -19.12 14.02 -9.07
C ALA A 47 -20.01 14.88 -8.15
N THR A 48 -19.49 15.93 -7.50
CA THR A 48 -20.22 16.66 -6.45
C THR A 48 -20.96 17.93 -6.92
N ASP A 49 -20.80 18.39 -8.16
CA ASP A 49 -21.45 19.64 -8.63
C ASP A 49 -22.38 19.45 -9.84
N LYS A 50 -23.42 18.61 -9.72
CA LYS A 50 -24.57 18.73 -10.64
C LYS A 50 -25.92 18.21 -10.13
N LYS A 51 -26.21 18.26 -8.83
CA LYS A 51 -27.55 17.88 -8.32
C LYS A 51 -28.07 18.71 -7.15
N GLU A 52 -27.78 20.01 -7.07
CA GLU A 52 -28.51 20.90 -6.16
C GLU A 52 -28.84 22.24 -6.85
N GLY A 53 -29.63 22.17 -7.93
CA GLY A 53 -30.36 23.31 -8.48
C GLY A 53 -31.84 23.03 -8.32
N GLY A 54 -32.38 23.30 -7.13
CA GLY A 54 -33.78 23.08 -6.78
C GLY A 54 -34.72 23.84 -7.72
N SER A 55 -35.61 23.09 -8.36
CA SER A 55 -36.84 23.60 -8.94
C SER A 55 -37.77 24.04 -7.81
N HIS A 56 -37.69 25.31 -7.42
CA HIS A 56 -38.76 26.00 -6.72
C HIS A 56 -39.15 27.20 -7.58
N GLU A 57 -40.36 27.09 -8.14
CA GLU A 57 -41.31 28.10 -8.66
C GLU A 57 -40.81 29.52 -8.99
#